data_AF-A0A0J6TD59-F1
#
_entry.id   AF-A0A0J6TD59-F1
#
_cell.length_a   1.000
_cell.length_b   1.000
_cell.length_c   1.000
_cell.angle_alpha   90.00
_cell.angle_beta   90.00
_cell.angle_gamma   90.00
#
_symmetry.space_group_name_H-M   'P 1'
#
loop_
_entity.id
_entity.type
_entity.pdbx_description
1 polymer ?
#
loop_
_entity_poly.entity_id
_entity_poly.type
_entity_poly.pdbx_seq_one_letter_code
_entity_poly.pdbx_strand_id
1 'polypeptide(L)'
;MRDHGASFGIGFVAGLRSLTACAALTFAAAQRRTRGGFIPSGPGARGLATAAALAEMAGDKMPFAPDRRILPSFAARLVIGAAGGWALAGRRTSPEAGALAGLVGAVAGTLIGRAARGPDSRTPPGRARGLAEDAAAVALAAGVVASAERRMRGV
;
A
#
# COMPACT_ATOMS: atom_id res chain seq x y z
N MET A 1 22.75 -8.50 5.71
CA MET A 1 21.68 -8.95 4.79
C MET A 1 21.00 -7.70 4.26
N ARG A 2 20.57 -7.68 2.99
CA ARG A 2 19.87 -6.52 2.42
C ARG A 2 18.39 -6.64 2.81
N ASP A 3 17.87 -5.68 3.57
CA ASP A 3 16.48 -5.75 4.03
C ASP A 3 15.57 -5.21 2.91
N HIS A 4 14.73 -6.10 2.36
CA HIS A 4 13.73 -5.81 1.31
C HIS A 4 12.30 -5.90 1.83
N GLY A 5 12.11 -6.28 3.10
CA GLY A 5 10.80 -6.60 3.69
C GLY A 5 9.83 -5.42 3.66
N ALA A 6 10.28 -4.22 4.05
CA ALA A 6 9.44 -3.02 4.02
C ALA A 6 9.06 -2.63 2.59
N SER A 7 10.00 -2.76 1.64
CA SER A 7 9.77 -2.45 0.22
C SER A 7 8.77 -3.40 -0.42
N PHE A 8 8.93 -4.72 -0.20
CA PHE A 8 7.97 -5.71 -0.66
C PHE A 8 6.61 -5.53 0.00
N GLY A 9 6.59 -5.33 1.32
CA GLY A 9 5.35 -5.21 2.09
C GLY A 9 4.50 -4.00 1.69
N ILE A 10 5.11 -2.84 1.43
CA ILE A 10 4.33 -1.69 0.96
C ILE A 10 3.77 -1.92 -0.45
N GLY A 11 4.52 -2.63 -1.29
CA GLY A 11 4.05 -3.13 -2.56
C GLY A 11 2.82 -4.02 -2.40
N PHE A 12 2.92 -5.01 -1.53
CA PHE A 12 1.83 -5.94 -1.24
C PHE A 12 0.57 -5.24 -0.76
N VAL A 13 0.72 -4.28 0.18
CA VAL A 13 -0.39 -3.43 0.63
C VAL A 13 -0.96 -2.63 -0.54
N ALA A 14 -0.14 -2.05 -1.42
CA ALA A 14 -0.64 -1.33 -2.60
C ALA A 14 -1.43 -2.25 -3.53
N GLY A 15 -0.97 -3.50 -3.71
CA GLY A 15 -1.67 -4.54 -4.48
C GLY A 15 -3.07 -4.86 -3.93
N LEU A 16 -3.22 -4.89 -2.61
CA LEU A 16 -4.52 -5.07 -1.94
C LEU A 16 -5.36 -3.79 -2.01
N ARG A 17 -4.77 -2.66 -1.61
CA ARG A 17 -5.38 -1.32 -1.60
C ARG A 17 -4.38 -0.20 -1.84
N SER A 18 -4.60 0.52 -2.94
CA SER A 18 -3.75 1.61 -3.40
C SER A 18 -3.72 2.76 -2.40
N LEU A 19 -4.89 3.20 -1.91
CA LEU A 19 -4.98 4.40 -1.08
C LEU A 19 -4.55 4.10 0.37
N THR A 20 -4.74 2.87 0.86
CA THR A 20 -4.16 2.43 2.13
C THR A 20 -2.62 2.48 2.09
N ALA A 21 -2.00 2.05 0.98
CA ALA A 21 -0.54 2.17 0.83
C ALA A 21 -0.08 3.63 0.78
N CYS A 22 -0.79 4.50 0.06
CA CYS A 22 -0.50 5.94 0.04
C CYS A 22 -0.57 6.55 1.44
N ALA A 23 -1.62 6.22 2.21
CA ALA A 23 -1.73 6.67 3.60
C ALA A 23 -0.53 6.19 4.43
N ALA A 24 -0.20 4.89 4.37
CA ALA A 24 0.94 4.32 5.08
C ALA A 24 2.26 5.03 4.74
N LEU A 25 2.48 5.37 3.47
CA LEU A 25 3.66 6.11 3.02
C LEU A 25 3.72 7.53 3.62
N THR A 26 2.60 8.25 3.72
CA THR A 26 2.59 9.57 4.39
C THR A 26 2.92 9.46 5.89
N PHE A 27 2.49 8.39 6.57
CA PHE A 27 2.87 8.10 7.95
C PHE A 27 4.35 7.72 8.09
N ALA A 28 4.89 6.93 7.17
CA ALA A 28 6.31 6.60 7.12
C ALA A 28 7.16 7.86 6.87
N ALA A 29 6.70 8.75 5.98
CA ALA A 29 7.37 10.01 5.70
C ALA A 29 7.40 10.94 6.92
N ALA A 30 6.27 11.07 7.63
CA ALA A 30 6.19 11.80 8.90
C ALA A 30 7.14 11.25 9.98
N GLN A 31 7.38 9.93 9.96
CA GLN A 31 8.31 9.25 10.87
C GLN A 31 9.75 9.18 10.34
N ARG A 32 10.05 9.89 9.23
CA ARG A 32 11.39 9.96 8.63
C ARG A 32 11.93 8.59 8.21
N ARG A 33 11.05 7.72 7.73
CA ARG A 33 11.38 6.38 7.24
C ARG A 33 11.44 6.27 5.71
N THR A 34 10.95 7.29 5.01
CA THR A 34 11.02 7.37 3.54
C THR A 34 12.23 8.17 3.09
N ARG A 35 12.69 7.93 1.87
CA ARG A 35 13.72 8.75 1.22
C ARG A 35 13.17 9.66 0.13
N GLY A 36 14.00 10.61 -0.30
CA GLY A 36 13.79 11.42 -1.50
C GLY A 36 12.80 12.57 -1.35
N GLY A 37 12.20 12.77 -0.17
CA GLY A 37 11.36 13.94 0.15
C GLY A 37 10.08 14.10 -0.67
N PHE A 38 9.86 13.29 -1.71
CA PHE A 38 8.75 13.40 -2.65
C PHE A 38 7.41 12.92 -2.07
N ILE A 39 7.43 12.17 -0.96
CA ILE A 39 6.23 11.73 -0.25
C ILE A 39 5.85 12.79 0.78
N PRO A 40 4.67 13.42 0.67
CA PRO A 40 4.26 14.45 1.62
C PRO A 40 4.14 13.92 3.05
N SER A 41 4.81 14.57 4.00
CA SER A 41 4.80 14.19 5.43
C SER A 41 3.91 15.07 6.30
N GLY A 42 3.30 16.12 5.74
CA GLY A 42 2.51 17.11 6.47
C GLY A 42 1.22 16.52 7.07
N PRO A 43 0.70 17.10 8.17
CA PRO A 43 -0.57 16.68 8.76
C PRO A 43 -1.74 16.68 7.77
N GLY A 44 -1.84 17.70 6.91
CA GLY A 44 -2.87 17.78 5.87
C GLY A 44 -2.80 16.65 4.84
N ALA A 45 -1.60 16.29 4.39
CA ALA A 45 -1.43 15.18 3.45
C ALA A 45 -1.77 13.82 4.07
N ARG A 46 -1.42 13.61 5.35
CA ARG A 46 -1.85 12.40 6.09
C ARG A 46 -3.36 12.34 6.23
N GLY A 47 -3.99 13.45 6.58
CA GLY A 47 -5.45 13.54 6.69
C GLY A 47 -6.13 13.21 5.36
N LEU A 48 -5.68 13.83 4.27
CA LEU A 48 -6.21 13.60 2.93
C LEU A 48 -5.99 12.16 2.46
N ALA A 49 -4.80 11.60 2.64
CA ALA A 49 -4.51 10.22 2.24
C ALA A 49 -5.31 9.21 3.06
N THR A 50 -5.53 9.47 4.35
CA THR A 50 -6.38 8.64 5.22
C THR A 50 -7.85 8.73 4.80
N ALA A 51 -8.35 9.94 4.53
CA ALA A 51 -9.71 10.14 4.03
C ALA A 51 -9.92 9.45 2.68
N ALA A 52 -8.94 9.55 1.77
CA ALA A 52 -8.94 8.84 0.50
C ALA A 52 -8.96 7.32 0.71
N ALA A 53 -8.13 6.79 1.63
CA ALA A 53 -8.14 5.38 1.98
C ALA A 53 -9.52 4.92 2.46
N LEU A 54 -10.16 5.67 3.37
CA LEU A 54 -11.51 5.38 3.85
C LEU A 54 -12.55 5.44 2.71
N ALA A 55 -12.43 6.40 1.79
CA ALA A 55 -13.30 6.51 0.62
C ALA A 55 -13.15 5.31 -0.32
N GLU A 56 -11.94 4.76 -0.52
CA GLU A 56 -11.73 3.51 -1.27
C GLU A 56 -12.41 2.32 -0.60
N MET A 57 -12.39 2.23 0.74
CA MET A 57 -13.10 1.16 1.47
C MET A 57 -14.62 1.28 1.38
N ALA A 58 -15.13 2.52 1.44
CA ALA A 58 -16.56 2.79 1.28
C ALA A 58 -17.01 2.54 -0.16
N GLY A 59 -16.20 2.95 -1.15
CA GLY A 59 -16.45 2.76 -2.58
C GLY A 59 -16.55 1.29 -3.00
N ASP A 60 -15.75 0.40 -2.41
CA ASP A 60 -15.83 -1.04 -2.65
C ASP A 60 -17.16 -1.68 -2.19
N LYS A 61 -17.96 -0.97 -1.37
CA LYS A 61 -19.25 -1.47 -0.85
C LYS A 61 -20.47 -0.89 -1.56
N MET A 62 -20.29 0.04 -2.50
CA MET A 62 -21.39 0.70 -3.21
C MET A 62 -21.91 -0.15 -4.39
N PRO A 63 -23.23 -0.24 -4.60
CA PRO A 63 -23.83 -1.05 -5.67
C PRO A 63 -23.60 -0.49 -7.08
N PHE A 64 -23.17 0.77 -7.19
CA PHE A 64 -22.94 1.52 -8.43
C PHE A 64 -21.46 1.63 -8.81
N ALA A 65 -20.60 0.75 -8.29
CA ALA A 65 -19.19 0.74 -8.66
C ALA A 65 -19.07 0.50 -10.18
N PRO A 66 -18.46 1.43 -10.95
CA PRO A 66 -18.32 1.28 -12.39
C PRO A 66 -17.56 0.00 -12.70
N ASP A 67 -17.92 -0.67 -13.80
CA ASP A 67 -17.24 -1.88 -14.25
C ASP A 67 -15.77 -1.54 -14.52
N ARG A 68 -14.91 -1.94 -13.58
CA ARG A 68 -13.51 -1.55 -13.50
C ARG A 68 -12.77 -2.34 -14.57
N ARG A 69 -12.64 -1.81 -15.79
CA ARG A 69 -11.60 -2.29 -16.71
C ARG A 69 -10.32 -2.36 -15.90
N ILE A 70 -9.82 -3.59 -15.72
CA ILE A 70 -8.97 -4.00 -14.59
C ILE A 70 -7.54 -3.42 -14.69
N LEU A 71 -7.28 -2.63 -15.74
CA LEU A 71 -5.96 -2.20 -16.16
C LEU A 71 -5.47 -0.89 -15.51
N PRO A 72 -6.26 0.21 -15.42
CA PRO A 72 -5.77 1.46 -14.86
C PRO A 72 -5.54 1.36 -13.35
N SER A 73 -6.41 0.64 -12.64
CA SER A 73 -6.25 0.41 -11.20
C SER A 73 -5.03 -0.47 -10.91
N PHE A 74 -4.79 -1.50 -11.72
CA PHE A 74 -3.61 -2.34 -11.58
C PHE A 74 -2.32 -1.57 -11.88
N ALA A 75 -2.28 -0.78 -12.95
CA ALA A 75 -1.14 0.07 -13.27
C ALA A 75 -0.83 1.04 -12.12
N ALA A 76 -1.85 1.68 -11.55
CA ALA A 76 -1.68 2.55 -10.39
C ALA A 76 -1.07 1.79 -9.19
N ARG A 77 -1.51 0.56 -8.90
CA ARG A 77 -0.94 -0.27 -7.83
C ARG A 77 0.54 -0.58 -8.05
N LEU A 78 0.93 -0.89 -9.28
CA LEU A 78 2.33 -1.14 -9.62
C LEU A 78 3.19 0.11 -9.43
N VAL A 79 2.72 1.27 -9.90
CA VAL A 79 3.42 2.55 -9.74
C VAL A 79 3.57 2.91 -8.27
N ILE A 80 2.49 2.82 -7.50
CA ILE A 80 2.48 3.10 -6.05
C ILE A 80 3.41 2.12 -5.32
N GLY A 81 3.34 0.82 -5.66
CA GLY A 81 4.19 -0.21 -5.08
C GLY A 81 5.67 0.01 -5.37
N ALA A 82 6.02 0.34 -6.61
CA ALA A 82 7.39 0.64 -7.01
C ALA A 82 7.92 1.92 -6.35
N ALA A 83 7.13 3.01 -6.37
CA ALA A 83 7.51 4.27 -5.72
C ALA A 83 7.62 4.13 -4.19
N GLY A 84 6.69 3.40 -3.57
CA GLY A 84 6.73 3.09 -2.14
C GLY A 84 7.91 2.19 -1.78
N GLY A 85 8.17 1.16 -2.56
CA GLY A 85 9.30 0.26 -2.39
C GLY A 85 10.65 0.98 -2.55
N TRP A 86 10.74 1.89 -3.52
CA TRP A 86 11.84 2.82 -3.70
C TRP A 86 12.01 3.67 -2.44
N ALA A 87 10.93 4.28 -1.93
CA ALA A 87 10.96 5.17 -0.78
C ALA A 87 11.40 4.48 0.53
N LEU A 88 10.96 3.23 0.74
CA LEU A 88 11.24 2.43 1.94
C LEU A 88 12.48 1.53 1.80
N ALA A 89 13.24 1.64 0.71
CA ALA A 89 14.48 0.90 0.53
C ALA A 89 15.44 1.16 1.72
N GLY A 90 15.83 0.07 2.38
CA GLY A 90 16.75 0.09 3.51
C GLY A 90 18.12 0.66 3.14
N ARG A 91 18.89 1.11 4.13
CA ARG A 91 20.17 1.83 3.92
C ARG A 91 21.22 1.03 3.15
N ARG A 92 21.19 -0.30 3.26
CA ARG A 92 22.11 -1.23 2.58
C ARG A 92 21.51 -1.83 1.30
N THR A 93 20.28 -1.45 0.96
CA THR A 93 19.54 -1.93 -0.21
C THR A 93 19.60 -0.88 -1.31
N SER A 94 19.86 -1.30 -2.55
CA SER A 94 19.82 -0.35 -3.65
C SER A 94 18.38 0.16 -3.84
N PRO A 95 18.22 1.47 -4.05
CA PRO A 95 16.98 2.11 -4.46
C PRO A 95 16.10 1.35 -5.45
N GLU A 96 16.74 0.85 -6.51
CA GLU A 96 16.12 0.17 -7.63
C GLU A 96 15.67 -1.23 -7.23
N ALA A 97 16.46 -1.93 -6.41
CA ALA A 97 16.06 -3.22 -5.85
C ALA A 97 14.85 -3.08 -4.91
N GLY A 98 14.79 -1.98 -4.14
CA GLY A 98 13.61 -1.65 -3.34
C GLY A 98 12.36 -1.39 -4.21
N ALA A 99 12.52 -0.67 -5.33
CA ALA A 99 11.42 -0.45 -6.27
C ALA A 99 10.91 -1.75 -6.90
N LEU A 100 11.83 -2.62 -7.34
CA LEU A 100 11.50 -3.94 -7.89
C LEU A 100 10.80 -4.81 -6.84
N ALA A 101 11.29 -4.85 -5.60
CA ALA A 101 10.66 -5.58 -4.51
C ALA A 101 9.21 -5.09 -4.27
N GLY A 102 9.00 -3.77 -4.29
CA GLY A 102 7.66 -3.18 -4.18
C GLY A 102 6.75 -3.49 -5.36
N LEU A 103 7.28 -3.52 -6.58
CA LEU A 103 6.53 -3.94 -7.77
C LEU A 103 6.08 -5.41 -7.66
N VAL A 104 7.00 -6.31 -7.29
CA VAL A 104 6.69 -7.74 -7.06
C VAL A 104 5.65 -7.90 -5.95
N GLY A 105 5.78 -7.14 -4.86
CA GLY A 105 4.78 -7.09 -3.80
C GLY A 105 3.40 -6.71 -4.33
N ALA A 106 3.30 -5.66 -5.15
CA ALA A 106 2.02 -5.18 -5.70
C ALA A 106 1.35 -6.19 -6.63
N VAL A 107 2.12 -6.92 -7.43
CA VAL A 107 1.61 -8.04 -8.23
C VAL A 107 1.07 -9.13 -7.30
N ALA A 108 1.86 -9.58 -6.33
CA ALA A 108 1.46 -10.63 -5.39
C ALA A 108 0.19 -10.27 -4.61
N GLY A 109 0.12 -9.04 -4.07
CA GLY A 109 -1.05 -8.54 -3.35
C GLY A 109 -2.29 -8.47 -4.21
N THR A 110 -2.16 -8.05 -5.48
CA THR A 110 -3.29 -8.02 -6.42
C THR A 110 -3.82 -9.43 -6.71
N LEU A 111 -2.93 -10.39 -6.97
CA LEU A 111 -3.33 -11.76 -7.29
C LEU A 111 -3.98 -12.46 -6.09
N ILE A 112 -3.38 -12.33 -4.90
CA ILE A 112 -3.90 -12.92 -3.66
C ILE A 112 -5.22 -12.25 -3.24
N GLY A 113 -5.30 -10.92 -3.28
CA GLY A 113 -6.55 -10.20 -2.99
C GLY A 113 -7.68 -10.60 -3.92
N ARG A 114 -7.39 -10.77 -5.23
CA ARG A 114 -8.38 -11.22 -6.21
C ARG A 114 -8.85 -12.66 -5.94
N ALA A 115 -7.95 -13.55 -5.53
CA ALA A 115 -8.31 -14.92 -5.15
C ALA A 115 -9.15 -14.95 -3.86
N ALA A 116 -8.89 -14.07 -2.90
CA ALA A 116 -9.57 -14.03 -1.61
C ALA A 116 -11.02 -13.49 -1.69
N ARG A 117 -11.31 -12.53 -2.58
CA ARG A 117 -12.64 -11.90 -2.71
C ARG A 117 -13.74 -12.86 -3.15
N GLY A 118 -13.40 -13.94 -3.84
CA GLY A 118 -14.38 -14.90 -4.37
C GLY A 118 -15.35 -14.25 -5.38
N PRO A 119 -16.32 -15.02 -5.91
CA PRO A 119 -17.21 -14.53 -6.97
C PRO A 119 -18.31 -13.57 -6.48
N ASP A 120 -18.63 -13.56 -5.18
CA ASP A 120 -19.91 -13.01 -4.71
C ASP A 120 -19.78 -12.05 -3.50
N SER A 121 -19.32 -10.83 -3.78
CA SER A 121 -19.10 -9.76 -2.81
C SER A 121 -20.39 -9.16 -2.21
N ARG A 122 -21.56 -9.50 -2.78
CA ARG A 122 -22.87 -8.97 -2.38
C ARG A 122 -23.57 -9.81 -1.30
N THR A 123 -23.02 -10.99 -0.97
CA THR A 123 -23.55 -11.85 0.09
C THR A 123 -23.00 -11.40 1.48
N PRO A 124 -23.70 -11.69 2.59
CA PRO A 124 -23.16 -11.49 3.93
C PRO A 124 -21.74 -12.07 4.14
N PRO A 125 -21.43 -13.32 3.72
CA PRO A 125 -20.06 -13.84 3.79
C PRO A 125 -19.08 -13.12 2.86
N GLY A 126 -19.52 -12.64 1.69
CA GLY A 126 -18.71 -11.81 0.80
C GLY A 126 -18.33 -10.46 1.42
N ARG A 127 -19.28 -9.79 2.09
CA ARG A 127 -19.00 -8.55 2.84
C ARG A 127 -18.05 -8.78 4.02
N ALA A 128 -18.20 -9.89 4.75
CA ALA A 128 -17.30 -10.25 5.84
C ALA A 128 -15.87 -10.52 5.36
N ARG A 129 -15.70 -11.19 4.21
CA ARG A 129 -14.38 -11.39 3.57
C ARG A 129 -13.75 -10.07 3.15
N GLY A 130 -14.54 -9.16 2.58
CA GLY A 130 -14.06 -7.81 2.25
C GLY A 130 -13.58 -7.06 3.49
N LEU A 131 -14.33 -7.09 4.60
CA LEU A 131 -13.90 -6.48 5.86
C LEU A 131 -12.63 -7.12 6.46
N ALA A 132 -12.47 -8.43 6.31
CA ALA A 132 -11.26 -9.13 6.75
C ALA A 132 -10.03 -8.74 5.91
N GLU A 133 -10.18 -8.65 4.59
CA GLU A 133 -9.13 -8.17 3.67
C GLU A 133 -8.72 -6.73 4.00
N ASP A 134 -9.72 -5.87 4.25
CA ASP A 134 -9.55 -4.49 4.67
C ASP A 134 -8.73 -4.37 5.96
N ALA A 135 -9.09 -5.14 6.98
CA ALA A 135 -8.37 -5.18 8.24
C ALA A 135 -6.94 -5.71 8.08
N ALA A 136 -6.76 -6.76 7.27
CA ALA A 136 -5.45 -7.31 6.96
C ALA A 136 -4.57 -6.28 6.24
N ALA A 137 -5.11 -5.56 5.25
CA ALA A 137 -4.38 -4.52 4.53
C ALA A 137 -3.92 -3.39 5.46
N VAL A 138 -4.78 -2.93 6.37
CA VAL A 138 -4.44 -1.90 7.37
C VAL A 138 -3.40 -2.41 8.37
N ALA A 139 -3.55 -3.64 8.88
CA ALA A 139 -2.59 -4.24 9.81
C ALA A 139 -1.20 -4.42 9.18
N LEU A 140 -1.16 -4.92 7.93
CA LEU A 140 0.07 -5.04 7.15
C LEU A 140 0.71 -3.67 6.90
N ALA A 141 -0.09 -2.66 6.53
CA ALA A 141 0.38 -1.30 6.33
C ALA A 141 1.04 -0.74 7.60
N ALA A 142 0.40 -0.89 8.76
CA ALA A 142 0.95 -0.47 10.04
C ALA A 142 2.25 -1.22 10.38
N GLY A 143 2.28 -2.54 10.18
CA GLY A 143 3.47 -3.37 10.40
C GLY A 143 4.65 -3.00 9.50
N VAL A 144 4.40 -2.71 8.22
CA VAL A 144 5.41 -2.23 7.26
C VAL A 144 5.97 -0.88 7.70
N VAL A 145 5.11 0.06 8.09
CA VAL A 145 5.56 1.37 8.57
C VAL A 145 6.37 1.24 9.86
N ALA A 146 6.00 0.33 10.76
CA ALA A 146 6.70 0.09 12.03
C ALA A 146 8.07 -0.57 11.83
N SER A 147 8.17 -1.52 10.90
CA SER A 147 9.41 -2.25 10.58
C SER A 147 10.36 -1.50 9.65
N ALA A 148 9.88 -0.47 8.94
CA ALA A 148 10.73 0.34 8.08
C ALA A 148 11.82 1.07 8.87
N GLU A 149 13.04 1.09 8.31
CA GLU A 149 14.20 1.72 8.94
C GLU A 149 14.00 3.23 9.13
N ARG A 150 14.30 3.73 10.33
CA ARG A 150 14.36 5.19 10.57
C ARG A 150 15.62 5.76 9.94
N ARG A 151 15.46 6.81 9.13
CA ARG A 151 16.57 7.59 8.61
C ARG A 151 16.93 8.70 9.60
N MET A 152 17.99 8.47 10.37
CA MET A 152 18.62 9.53 11.17
C MET A 152 19.26 10.56 10.23
N ARG A 153 19.27 11.84 10.63
CA ARG A 153 19.91 12.92 9.85
C ARG A 153 21.35 12.51 9.53
N GLY A 154 21.67 12.36 8.25
CA GLY A 154 23.01 12.70 7.81
C GLY A 154 23.14 14.20 8.02
N VAL A 155 24.14 14.59 8.81
CA VAL A 155 24.64 15.96 8.91
C VAL A 155 24.97 16.48 7.53
#